data_AF-A0A969F0L9-F1
#
_entry.id   AF-A0A969F0L9-F1
#
_cell.length_a   1.000
_cell.length_b   1.000
_cell.length_c   1.000
_cell.angle_alpha   90.00
_cell.angle_beta   90.00
_cell.angle_gamma   90.00
#
_symmetry.space_group_name_H-M   'P 1'
#
loop_
_entity.id
_entity.type
_entity.pdbx_description
1 polymer ?
#
loop_
_entity_poly.entity_id
_entity_poly.type
_entity_poly.pdbx_seq_one_letter_code
_entity_poly.pdbx_strand_id
1 'polypeptide(L)'
;MGSTQLAEALPTNAFEPVTATREVQALTRPSLSYWQDAWIRLKRNRRALFSLYIVLGLLVFTVLGPLVWRVDPAAQDLDQVSQAPFANRAARVVAPY
;
A
#
# COMPACT_ATOMS: atom_id res chain seq x y z
N MET A 1 2.62 -80.40 -4.84
CA MET A 1 4.05 -80.18 -4.53
C MET A 1 4.56 -79.10 -5.46
N GLY A 2 4.36 -77.83 -5.09
CA GLY A 2 4.79 -76.67 -5.87
C GLY A 2 6.23 -76.32 -5.52
N SER A 3 7.11 -76.29 -6.51
CA SER A 3 8.51 -75.93 -6.39
C SER A 3 8.64 -74.53 -5.78
N THR A 4 9.34 -74.44 -4.65
CA THR A 4 9.84 -73.19 -4.09
C THR A 4 10.74 -72.53 -5.12
N GLN A 5 10.27 -71.46 -5.76
CA GLN A 5 11.13 -70.59 -6.55
C GLN A 5 12.13 -69.97 -5.55
N LEU A 6 13.36 -70.49 -5.58
CA LEU A 6 14.47 -70.02 -4.77
C LEU A 6 14.68 -68.54 -5.12
N ALA A 7 14.82 -67.73 -4.07
CA ALA A 7 14.96 -66.29 -4.13
C ALA A 7 15.88 -65.86 -5.28
N GLU A 8 15.33 -65.06 -6.21
CA GLU A 8 16.07 -64.35 -7.25
C GLU A 8 17.29 -63.70 -6.60
N ALA A 9 18.49 -64.14 -6.96
CA ALA A 9 19.72 -63.66 -6.34
C ALA A 9 19.87 -62.17 -6.63
N LEU A 10 19.88 -61.35 -5.57
CA LEU A 10 20.07 -59.90 -5.71
C LEU A 10 21.40 -59.64 -6.44
N PRO A 11 21.39 -58.80 -7.50
CA PRO A 11 22.60 -58.53 -8.27
C PRO A 11 23.65 -57.85 -7.37
N THR A 12 24.93 -58.11 -7.63
CA THR A 12 26.05 -57.65 -6.77
C THR A 12 26.09 -56.14 -6.57
N ASN A 13 25.53 -55.37 -7.52
CA ASN A 13 25.42 -53.91 -7.46
C ASN A 13 24.11 -53.40 -6.81
N ALA A 14 23.25 -54.27 -6.29
CA ALA A 14 22.01 -53.89 -5.61
C ALA A 14 22.25 -53.06 -4.33
N PHE A 15 23.47 -53.09 -3.81
CA PHE A 15 23.90 -52.37 -2.62
C PHE A 15 24.94 -51.28 -2.91
N GLU A 16 25.21 -50.99 -4.18
CA GLU A 16 25.99 -49.80 -4.48
C GLU A 16 25.19 -48.56 -4.08
N PRO A 17 25.82 -47.59 -3.39
CA PRO A 17 25.13 -46.37 -3.02
C PRO A 17 24.67 -45.69 -4.31
N VAL A 18 23.35 -45.61 -4.48
CA VAL A 18 22.75 -44.82 -5.55
C VAL A 18 23.30 -43.41 -5.41
N THR A 19 24.14 -43.01 -6.35
CA THR A 19 24.40 -41.61 -6.63
C THR A 19 23.07 -41.05 -7.08
N ALA A 20 22.29 -40.56 -6.12
CA ALA A 20 21.10 -39.81 -6.40
C ALA A 20 21.57 -38.56 -7.13
N THR A 21 21.65 -38.63 -8.45
CA THR A 21 21.47 -37.48 -9.31
C THR A 21 20.04 -37.06 -9.08
N ARG A 22 19.81 -36.43 -7.93
CA ARG A 22 18.63 -35.66 -7.66
C ARG A 22 18.73 -34.57 -8.69
N GLU A 23 18.11 -34.79 -9.85
CA GLU A 23 17.61 -33.69 -10.64
C GLU A 23 16.65 -32.98 -9.71
N VAL A 24 17.22 -32.12 -8.86
CA VAL A 24 16.54 -31.01 -8.27
C VAL A 24 16.11 -30.27 -9.52
N GLN A 25 14.90 -30.58 -9.99
CA GLN A 25 14.11 -29.73 -10.86
C GLN A 25 14.35 -28.35 -10.29
N ALA A 26 15.28 -27.63 -10.92
CA ALA A 26 15.66 -26.32 -10.46
C ALA A 26 14.33 -25.61 -10.49
N LEU A 27 13.80 -25.28 -9.32
CA LEU A 27 12.62 -24.45 -9.21
C LEU A 27 13.11 -23.09 -9.70
N THR A 28 13.24 -22.93 -11.01
CA THR A 28 13.65 -21.72 -11.72
C THR A 28 12.49 -20.72 -11.69
N ARG A 29 11.63 -20.80 -10.68
CA ARG A 29 10.71 -19.73 -10.37
C ARG A 29 11.59 -18.64 -9.76
N PRO A 30 11.84 -17.53 -10.47
CA PRO A 30 12.64 -16.46 -9.92
C PRO A 30 12.07 -16.09 -8.56
N SER A 31 12.94 -16.06 -7.53
CA SER A 31 12.55 -15.60 -6.21
C SER A 31 12.22 -14.12 -6.31
N LEU A 32 10.93 -13.83 -6.44
CA LEU A 32 10.46 -12.46 -6.48
C LEU A 32 10.78 -11.79 -5.14
N SER A 33 11.31 -10.57 -5.16
CA SER A 33 11.52 -9.82 -3.93
C SER A 33 10.19 -9.65 -3.19
N TYR A 34 10.21 -9.73 -1.86
CA TYR A 34 9.03 -9.49 -1.03
C TYR A 34 8.33 -8.17 -1.39
N TRP A 35 9.11 -7.14 -1.70
CA TRP A 35 8.59 -5.83 -2.11
C TRP A 35 7.88 -5.87 -3.47
N GLN A 36 8.47 -6.57 -4.44
CA GLN A 36 7.86 -6.77 -5.76
C GLN A 36 6.55 -7.55 -5.65
N ASP A 37 6.52 -8.59 -4.81
CA ASP A 37 5.32 -9.38 -4.57
C ASP A 37 4.20 -8.56 -3.92
N ALA A 38 4.55 -7.71 -2.93
CA ALA A 38 3.62 -6.77 -2.34
C ALA A 38 3.05 -5.78 -3.37
N TRP A 39 3.89 -5.25 -4.27
CA TRP A 39 3.45 -4.33 -5.32
C TRP A 39 2.50 -4.99 -6.33
N ILE A 40 2.75 -6.25 -6.70
CA ILE A 40 1.85 -7.01 -7.58
C ILE A 40 0.48 -7.22 -6.91
N ARG A 41 0.46 -7.62 -5.64
CA ARG A 41 -0.78 -7.80 -4.87
C ARG A 41 -1.57 -6.50 -4.75
N LEU A 42 -0.90 -5.38 -4.49
CA LEU A 42 -1.53 -4.07 -4.44
C LEU A 42 -2.18 -3.70 -5.78
N LYS A 43 -1.44 -3.83 -6.89
CA LYS A 43 -1.96 -3.53 -8.24
C LYS A 43 -3.12 -4.42 -8.67
N ARG A 44 -3.14 -5.68 -8.23
CA ARG A 44 -4.22 -6.64 -8.53
C ARG A 44 -5.52 -6.29 -7.79
N ASN A 45 -5.46 -5.60 -6.66
CA ASN A 45 -6.64 -5.20 -5.90
C ASN A 45 -7.13 -3.80 -6.31
N ARG A 46 -8.18 -3.75 -7.13
CA ARG A 46 -8.74 -2.49 -7.63
C ARG A 46 -9.29 -1.58 -6.52
N ARG A 47 -9.81 -2.16 -5.42
CA ARG A 47 -10.30 -1.40 -4.26
C ARG A 47 -9.15 -0.76 -3.50
N ALA A 48 -8.05 -1.49 -3.30
CA ALA A 48 -6.86 -0.95 -2.65
C ALA A 48 -6.16 0.14 -3.49
N LEU A 49 -6.14 -0.01 -4.81
CA LEU A 49 -5.66 1.06 -5.70
C LEU A 49 -6.55 2.31 -5.63
N PHE A 50 -7.87 2.15 -5.55
CA PHE A 50 -8.77 3.29 -5.42
C PHE A 50 -8.51 4.10 -4.15
N SER A 51 -8.37 3.43 -2.99
CA SER A 51 -8.00 4.12 -1.76
C SER A 51 -6.61 4.76 -1.84
N LEU A 52 -5.65 4.12 -2.51
CA LEU A 52 -4.32 4.69 -2.72
C LEU A 52 -4.38 5.99 -3.54
N TYR A 53 -5.23 6.05 -4.58
CA TYR A 53 -5.41 7.27 -5.36
C TYR A 53 -6.06 8.40 -4.55
N ILE A 54 -6.99 8.09 -3.65
CA ILE A 54 -7.56 9.10 -2.73
C ILE A 54 -6.45 9.69 -1.84
N VAL A 55 -5.63 8.83 -1.22
CA VAL A 55 -4.52 9.27 -0.37
C VAL A 55 -3.52 10.12 -1.17
N LEU A 56 -3.17 9.70 -2.38
CA LEU A 56 -2.28 10.45 -3.25
C LEU A 56 -2.89 11.79 -3.67
N GLY A 57 -4.20 11.82 -3.95
CA GLY A 57 -4.94 13.05 -4.23
C GLY A 57 -4.96 14.02 -3.06
N LEU A 58 -5.14 13.53 -1.82
CA LEU A 58 -5.04 14.35 -0.61
C LEU A 58 -3.63 14.91 -0.39
N LEU A 59 -2.61 14.12 -0.69
CA LEU A 59 -1.21 14.56 -0.60
C LEU A 59 -0.94 15.68 -1.62
N VAL A 60 -1.35 15.47 -2.87
CA VAL A 60 -1.26 16.49 -3.92
C VAL A 60 -2.05 17.74 -3.54
N PHE A 61 -3.27 17.59 -3.02
CA PHE A 61 -4.08 18.70 -2.55
C PHE A 61 -3.41 19.47 -1.40
N THR A 62 -2.78 18.79 -0.45
CA THR A 62 -2.07 19.44 0.66
C THR A 62 -0.85 20.21 0.17
N VAL A 63 -0.12 19.68 -0.81
CA VAL A 63 1.09 20.33 -1.34
C VAL A 63 0.75 21.48 -2.29
N LEU A 64 -0.24 21.30 -3.16
CA LEU A 64 -0.61 22.29 -4.18
C LEU A 64 -1.70 23.27 -3.71
N GLY A 65 -2.49 22.90 -2.70
CA GLY A 65 -3.57 23.73 -2.15
C GLY A 65 -3.11 25.14 -1.76
N PRO A 66 -1.99 25.28 -1.02
CA PRO A 66 -1.44 26.59 -0.67
C PRO A 66 -1.04 27.45 -1.88
N LEU A 67 -0.72 26.84 -3.03
CA LEU A 67 -0.36 27.59 -4.25
C LEU A 67 -1.59 28.19 -4.95
N VAL A 68 -2.76 27.59 -4.76
CA VAL A 68 -4.03 28.05 -5.35
C VAL A 68 -4.76 29.00 -4.39
N TRP A 69 -4.58 28.82 -3.10
CA TRP A 69 -5.28 29.58 -2.07
C TRP A 69 -4.68 30.98 -1.91
N ARG A 70 -5.49 32.03 -2.13
CA ARG A 70 -5.05 33.44 -2.14
C ARG A 70 -5.51 34.26 -0.93
N VAL A 71 -6.33 33.66 -0.06
CA VAL A 71 -6.92 34.32 1.11
C VAL A 71 -6.17 33.86 2.35
N ASP A 72 -5.85 34.73 3.30
CA ASP A 72 -5.27 34.26 4.55
C ASP A 72 -6.36 33.53 5.37
N PRO A 73 -6.23 32.20 5.62
CA PRO A 73 -7.22 31.46 6.42
C PRO A 73 -7.21 31.86 7.90
N ALA A 74 -6.16 32.53 8.38
CA ALA A 74 -6.05 33.05 9.74
C ALA A 74 -6.46 34.52 9.84
N ALA A 75 -6.85 35.17 8.73
CA ALA A 75 -7.31 36.55 8.78
C ALA A 75 -8.55 36.69 9.66
N GLN A 76 -8.47 37.59 10.64
CA GLN A 76 -9.57 37.90 11.56
C GLN A 76 -9.84 39.40 11.54
N ASP A 77 -11.11 39.77 11.37
CA ASP A 77 -11.58 41.15 11.52
C ASP A 77 -12.08 41.36 12.95
N LEU A 78 -11.26 42.02 13.78
CA LEU A 78 -11.56 42.28 15.20
C LEU A 78 -12.65 43.34 15.38
N ASP A 79 -12.91 44.18 14.37
CA ASP A 79 -13.90 45.26 14.45
C ASP A 79 -15.35 44.73 14.34
N GLN A 80 -15.51 43.43 14.05
CA GLN A 80 -16.81 42.78 13.91
C GLN A 80 -17.17 41.82 15.06
N VAL A 81 -16.29 41.65 16.06
CA VAL A 81 -16.51 40.70 17.18
C VAL A 81 -17.79 40.96 17.97
N SER A 82 -18.19 42.22 18.12
CA SER A 82 -19.33 42.61 18.98
C SER A 82 -20.63 42.85 18.19
N GLN A 83 -20.71 42.39 16.94
CA GLN A 83 -21.89 42.58 16.10
C GLN A 83 -22.88 41.43 16.29
N ALA A 84 -24.12 41.76 16.65
CA ALA A 84 -25.19 40.75 16.67
C ALA A 84 -25.53 40.32 15.23
N PRO A 85 -25.94 39.06 14.98
CA PRO A 85 -26.19 38.52 13.63
C PRO A 85 -27.19 39.34 12.79
N PHE A 86 -28.05 40.13 13.43
CA PHE A 86 -29.12 40.92 12.81
C PHE A 86 -29.01 42.44 13.07
N ALA A 87 -27.91 42.93 13.64
CA ALA A 87 -27.75 44.36 13.94
C ALA A 87 -27.35 45.14 12.68
N ASN A 88 -28.04 46.26 12.44
CA ASN A 88 -27.78 47.14 11.30
C ASN A 88 -26.43 47.88 11.48
N ARG A 89 -25.58 47.88 10.45
CA ARG A 89 -24.15 48.27 10.50
C ARG A 89 -23.89 49.79 10.55
N ALA A 90 -24.81 50.55 11.14
CA ALA A 90 -24.70 52.00 11.22
C ALA A 90 -24.07 52.41 12.56
N ALA A 91 -22.74 52.43 12.64
CA ALA A 91 -22.03 53.05 13.77
C ALA A 91 -21.85 54.55 13.47
N ARG A 92 -22.48 55.42 14.27
CA ARG A 92 -22.25 56.86 14.21
C ARG A 92 -21.04 57.21 15.06
N VAL A 93 -19.94 57.59 14.43
CA VAL A 93 -18.73 58.04 15.12
C VAL A 93 -19.01 59.41 15.73
N VAL A 94 -18.95 59.52 17.06
CA VAL A 94 -19.05 60.79 17.80
C VAL A 94 -17.62 61.21 18.14
N ALA A 95 -17.26 62.45 17.80
CA ALA A 95 -15.93 62.98 18.05
C ALA A 95 -15.66 63.11 19.56
N PRO A 96 -14.42 62.85 20.03
CA PRO A 96 -14.04 63.08 21.42
C PRO A 96 -14.11 64.57 21.75
N TYR A 97 -14.55 64.88 22.97
CA TYR A 97 -14.65 66.23 23.51
C TYR A 97 -13.27 66.85 23.77
#